data_AF-A0A3C1DBY7-F1
#
_entry.id   AF-A0A3C1DBY7-F1
#
_cell.length_a   1.000
_cell.length_b   1.000
_cell.length_c   1.000
_cell.angle_alpha   90.00
_cell.angle_beta   90.00
_cell.angle_gamma   90.00
#
_symmetry.space_group_name_H-M   'P 1'
#
loop_
_entity.id
_entity.type
_entity.pdbx_description
1 polymer ?
#
loop_
_entity_poly.entity_id
_entity_poly.type
_entity_poly.pdbx_seq_one_letter_code
_entity_poly.pdbx_strand_id
1 'polypeptide(L)'
;MLGILGLVVSFAVLIFLMFRRYSAVIAALVASVILGLFNGLDFWTILSDCYLVSMVGFVKSWFLIFTLGAVFSEFLTRTGSVTAIAYKLLDVFGKDKAILVVGLISALLTLGGVNPYVQ
;
A
#
# COMPACT_ATOMS: atom_id res chain seq x y z
N MET A 1 -21.90 1.01 -23.93
CA MET A 1 -20.94 -0.12 -23.94
C MET A 1 -19.48 0.33 -23.93
N LEU A 2 -19.11 1.47 -24.55
CA LEU A 2 -17.73 2.01 -24.47
C LEU A 2 -17.22 2.22 -23.04
N GLY A 3 -18.07 2.70 -22.11
CA GLY A 3 -17.66 2.90 -20.71
C GLY A 3 -17.28 1.60 -19.97
N ILE A 4 -17.92 0.46 -20.28
CA ILE A 4 -17.57 -0.85 -19.71
C ILE A 4 -16.22 -1.33 -20.26
N LEU A 5 -15.96 -1.13 -21.55
CA LEU A 5 -14.65 -1.41 -22.14
C LEU A 5 -13.56 -0.53 -21.51
N GLY A 6 -13.84 0.76 -21.31
CA GLY A 6 -12.95 1.69 -20.63
C GLY A 6 -12.64 1.28 -19.18
N LEU A 7 -13.64 0.78 -18.45
CA LEU A 7 -13.46 0.24 -17.11
C LEU A 7 -12.52 -0.95 -17.11
N VAL A 8 -12.78 -1.96 -17.96
CA VAL A 8 -11.96 -3.17 -18.02
C VAL A 8 -10.51 -2.83 -18.41
N VAL A 9 -10.31 -1.94 -19.37
CA VAL A 9 -8.97 -1.50 -19.80
C VAL A 9 -8.26 -0.71 -18.69
N SER A 10 -8.94 0.25 -18.07
CA SER A 10 -8.38 1.04 -16.96
C SER A 10 -7.97 0.14 -15.79
N PHE A 11 -8.80 -0.84 -15.45
CA PHE A 11 -8.51 -1.79 -14.38
C PHE A 11 -7.34 -2.71 -14.70
N ALA A 12 -7.27 -3.23 -15.93
CA ALA A 12 -6.15 -4.05 -16.38
C ALA A 12 -4.82 -3.28 -16.35
N VAL A 13 -4.83 -2.02 -16.78
CA VAL A 13 -3.66 -1.14 -16.74
C VAL A 13 -3.26 -0.81 -15.31
N LEU A 14 -4.22 -0.55 -14.42
CA LEU A 14 -3.95 -0.31 -13.00
C LEU A 14 -3.25 -1.50 -12.35
N ILE A 15 -3.78 -2.71 -12.56
CA ILE A 15 -3.18 -3.95 -12.04
C ILE A 15 -1.76 -4.10 -12.60
N PHE A 16 -1.59 -3.93 -13.91
CA PHE A 16 -0.28 -4.05 -14.55
C PHE A 16 0.75 -3.04 -14.02
N LEU A 17 0.36 -1.77 -13.81
CA LEU A 17 1.24 -0.74 -13.25
C LEU A 17 1.60 -1.01 -11.79
N MET A 18 0.64 -1.49 -10.98
CA MET A 18 0.89 -1.87 -9.58
C MET A 18 1.96 -2.96 -9.46
N PHE A 19 1.96 -3.95 -10.35
CA PHE A 19 2.99 -5.01 -10.37
C PHE A 19 4.36 -4.52 -10.84
N ARG A 20 4.44 -3.40 -11.57
CA ARG A 20 5.69 -2.89 -12.17
C ARG A 20 6.47 -1.92 -11.26
N ARG A 21 6.20 -1.92 -9.95
CA ARG A 21 6.83 -1.04 -8.93
C ARG A 21 6.59 0.47 -9.13
N TYR A 22 5.60 0.87 -9.92
CA TYR A 22 5.17 2.27 -9.94
C TYR A 22 4.46 2.63 -8.64
N SER A 23 4.51 3.91 -8.25
CA SER A 23 3.78 4.36 -7.06
C SER A 23 2.27 4.18 -7.27
N ALA A 24 1.57 3.72 -6.23
CA ALA A 24 0.11 3.53 -6.27
C ALA A 24 -0.63 4.80 -6.70
N VAL A 25 -0.09 5.97 -6.32
CA VAL A 25 -0.62 7.29 -6.67
C VAL A 25 -0.56 7.55 -8.18
N ILE A 26 0.58 7.27 -8.83
CA ILE A 26 0.76 7.45 -10.28
C ILE A 26 -0.08 6.42 -11.05
N ALA A 27 -0.12 5.18 -10.57
CA ALA A 27 -0.92 4.11 -11.19
C ALA A 27 -2.42 4.47 -11.20
N ALA A 28 -2.95 4.96 -10.08
CA ALA A 28 -4.34 5.41 -9.99
C ALA A 28 -4.64 6.61 -10.90
N LEU A 29 -3.68 7.53 -11.07
CA LEU A 29 -3.82 8.69 -11.96
C LEU A 29 -3.91 8.26 -13.43
N VAL A 30 -3.03 7.36 -13.86
CA VAL A 30 -3.04 6.83 -15.23
C VAL A 30 -4.35 6.08 -15.49
N ALA A 31 -4.82 5.30 -14.53
CA ALA A 31 -6.08 4.57 -14.63
C ALA A 31 -7.29 5.51 -14.74
N SER A 32 -7.35 6.59 -13.96
CA SER A 32 -8.46 7.55 -14.03
C SER A 32 -8.48 8.30 -15.36
N VAL A 33 -7.32 8.67 -15.90
CA VAL A 33 -7.20 9.28 -17.24
C VAL A 33 -7.73 8.34 -18.32
N ILE A 34 -7.33 7.07 -18.31
CA ILE A 34 -7.81 6.08 -19.28
C ILE A 34 -9.32 5.88 -19.17
N LEU A 35 -9.85 5.78 -17.96
CA LEU A 35 -11.29 5.62 -17.71
C LEU A 35 -12.09 6.83 -18.22
N GLY A 36 -11.59 8.03 -17.94
CA GLY A 36 -12.22 9.29 -18.31
C GLY A 36 -12.23 9.54 -19.81
N LEU A 37 -11.13 9.22 -20.51
CA LEU A 37 -11.05 9.28 -21.97
C LEU A 37 -12.09 8.37 -22.64
N PHE A 38 -12.29 7.16 -22.12
CA PHE A 38 -13.30 6.23 -22.64
C PHE A 38 -14.75 6.63 -22.29
N ASN A 39 -14.96 7.49 -21.28
CA ASN A 39 -16.26 8.03 -20.92
C ASN A 39 -16.56 9.39 -21.56
N GLY A 40 -15.62 9.97 -22.33
CA GLY A 40 -15.80 11.27 -22.99
C GLY A 40 -15.82 12.45 -22.01
N LEU A 41 -15.20 12.30 -20.85
CA LEU A 41 -15.08 13.37 -19.85
C LEU A 41 -13.93 14.32 -20.20
N ASP A 42 -14.07 15.58 -19.83
CA ASP A 42 -13.04 16.58 -20.05
C ASP A 42 -11.85 16.35 -19.11
N PHE A 43 -10.62 16.67 -19.55
CA PHE A 43 -9.39 16.37 -18.79
C PHE A 43 -9.42 16.97 -17.39
N TRP A 44 -9.96 18.19 -17.27
CA TRP A 44 -10.10 18.88 -16.00
C TRP A 44 -11.07 18.20 -15.03
N THR A 45 -12.18 17.68 -15.53
CA THR A 45 -13.18 16.93 -14.75
C THR A 45 -12.62 15.60 -14.28
N ILE A 46 -11.83 14.91 -15.10
CA ILE A 46 -11.20 13.64 -14.73
C ILE A 46 -10.22 13.84 -13.57
N LEU A 47 -9.41 14.91 -13.62
CA LEU A 47 -8.44 15.20 -12.59
C LEU A 47 -9.11 15.72 -11.31
N SER A 48 -9.98 16.72 -11.42
CA SER A 48 -10.59 17.40 -10.28
C SER A 48 -11.67 16.55 -9.61
N ASP A 49 -12.63 16.04 -10.37
CA ASP A 49 -13.86 15.46 -9.82
C ASP A 49 -13.78 13.94 -9.63
N CYS A 50 -13.00 13.23 -10.46
CA CYS A 50 -12.83 11.79 -10.32
C CYS A 50 -11.61 11.44 -9.47
N TYR A 51 -10.41 11.89 -9.86
CA TYR A 51 -9.16 11.50 -9.21
C TYR A 51 -8.98 12.19 -7.85
N LEU A 52 -8.97 13.53 -7.82
CA LEU A 52 -8.67 14.29 -6.60
C LEU A 52 -9.72 14.08 -5.52
N VAL A 53 -11.01 14.05 -5.86
CA VAL A 53 -12.08 13.76 -4.88
C VAL A 53 -11.89 12.37 -4.25
N SER A 54 -11.63 11.34 -5.07
CA SER A 54 -11.39 9.98 -4.58
C SER A 54 -10.12 9.90 -3.72
N MET A 55 -9.05 10.56 -4.14
CA MET A 55 -7.78 10.59 -3.42
C MET A 55 -7.90 11.31 -2.08
N VAL A 56 -8.54 12.49 -2.06
CA VAL A 56 -8.78 13.25 -0.82
C VAL A 56 -9.73 12.50 0.10
N GLY A 57 -10.76 11.85 -0.43
CA GLY A 57 -11.66 10.99 0.34
C GLY A 57 -10.91 9.84 1.01
N PHE A 58 -10.05 9.15 0.26
CA PHE A 58 -9.19 8.10 0.80
C PHE A 58 -8.25 8.61 1.88
N VAL A 59 -7.50 9.69 1.60
CA VAL A 59 -6.60 10.28 2.59
C VAL A 59 -7.38 10.68 3.83
N LYS A 60 -8.50 11.40 3.70
CA LYS A 60 -9.31 11.84 4.85
C LYS A 60 -9.80 10.67 5.72
N SER A 61 -10.28 9.59 5.11
CA SER A 61 -10.78 8.42 5.84
C SER A 61 -9.68 7.62 6.52
N TRP A 62 -8.54 7.45 5.85
CA TRP A 62 -7.45 6.59 6.33
C TRP A 62 -6.32 7.35 7.03
N PHE A 63 -6.37 8.69 7.05
CA PHE A 63 -5.30 9.55 7.56
C PHE A 63 -4.89 9.19 8.98
N LEU A 64 -5.86 9.08 9.89
CA LEU A 64 -5.59 8.75 11.29
C LEU A 64 -4.98 7.36 11.43
N ILE A 65 -5.50 6.38 10.69
CA ILE A 65 -5.00 5.00 10.71
C ILE A 65 -3.56 4.94 10.18
N PHE A 66 -3.27 5.60 9.06
CA PHE A 66 -1.92 5.67 8.51
C PHE A 66 -0.95 6.42 9.42
N THR A 67 -1.39 7.53 10.00
CA THR A 67 -0.55 8.34 10.89
C THR A 67 -0.27 7.60 12.20
N LEU A 68 -1.29 7.03 12.85
CA LEU A 68 -1.09 6.19 14.03
C LEU A 68 -0.21 4.98 13.71
N GLY A 69 -0.45 4.32 12.58
CA GLY A 69 0.35 3.18 12.14
C GLY A 69 1.82 3.54 11.95
N ALA A 70 2.11 4.67 11.32
CA ALA A 70 3.48 5.16 11.12
C ALA A 70 4.15 5.60 12.43
N VAL A 71 3.42 6.27 13.33
CA VAL A 71 3.96 6.65 14.65
C VAL A 71 4.22 5.41 15.50
N PHE A 72 3.29 4.45 15.52
CA PHE A 72 3.41 3.22 16.27
C PHE A 72 4.57 2.35 15.76
N SER A 73 4.77 2.25 14.44
CA SER A 73 5.87 1.49 13.87
C SER A 73 7.24 2.10 14.18
N GLU A 74 7.36 3.42 14.12
CA GLU A 74 8.58 4.13 14.54
C GLU A 74 8.81 3.98 16.05
N PHE A 75 7.75 4.08 16.85
CA PHE A 75 7.82 3.90 18.30
C PHE A 75 8.35 2.51 18.67
N LEU A 76 7.78 1.45 18.10
CA LEU A 76 8.24 0.06 18.32
C LEU A 76 9.69 -0.16 17.91
N THR A 77 10.14 0.55 16.88
CA THR A 77 11.52 0.49 16.39
C THR A 77 12.46 1.19 17.37
N ARG A 78 12.10 2.39 17.85
CA ARG A 78 12.91 3.16 18.80
C ARG A 78 12.99 2.54 20.20
N THR A 79 11.93 1.87 20.66
CA THR A 79 11.95 1.18 21.96
C THR A 79 12.74 -0.13 21.94
N GLY A 80 13.20 -0.59 20.78
CA GLY A 80 13.84 -1.90 20.63
C GLY A 80 12.86 -3.08 20.84
N SER A 81 11.54 -2.80 20.88
CA SER A 81 10.52 -3.83 21.01
C SER A 81 10.52 -4.77 19.81
N VAL A 82 10.78 -4.25 18.61
CA VAL A 82 10.98 -5.04 17.38
C VAL A 82 12.05 -6.12 17.56
N THR A 83 13.22 -5.74 18.08
CA THR A 83 14.33 -6.67 18.37
C THR A 83 13.98 -7.67 19.47
N ALA A 84 13.32 -7.24 20.54
CA ALA A 84 12.92 -8.14 21.63
C ALA A 84 11.92 -9.22 21.18
N ILE A 85 10.96 -8.85 20.32
CA ILE A 85 10.00 -9.79 19.72
C ILE A 85 10.73 -10.79 18.81
N ALA A 86 11.70 -10.33 18.02
CA ALA A 86 12.49 -11.20 17.15
C ALA A 86 13.28 -12.27 17.94
N TYR A 87 13.98 -11.87 19.01
CA TYR A 87 14.71 -12.83 19.86
C TYR A 87 13.78 -13.81 20.58
N LYS A 88 12.64 -13.34 21.11
CA LYS A 88 11.65 -14.23 21.74
C LYS A 88 11.11 -15.27 20.77
N LEU A 89 10.84 -14.89 19.52
CA LEU A 89 10.38 -15.84 18.51
C LEU A 89 11.47 -16.86 18.13
N LEU A 90 12.73 -16.44 18.05
CA LEU A 90 13.86 -17.34 17.80
C LEU A 90 14.04 -18.36 18.93
N ASP A 91 13.86 -17.95 20.19
CA ASP A 91 13.97 -18.84 21.35
C ASP A 91 12.82 -19.86 21.43
N VAL A 92 11.59 -19.46 21.05
CA VAL A 92 10.41 -20.35 21.11
C VAL A 92 10.43 -21.41 19.99
N PHE A 93 10.80 -21.02 18.77
CA PHE A 93 10.73 -21.90 17.60
C PHE A 93 12.02 -22.69 17.33
N GLY A 94 13.13 -22.33 17.99
CA GLY A 94 14.41 -23.01 17.91
C GLY A 94 15.25 -22.62 16.69
N LYS A 95 16.58 -22.63 16.86
CA LYS A 95 17.57 -22.21 15.85
C LYS A 95 17.51 -23.06 14.56
N ASP A 96 17.02 -24.29 14.64
CA ASP A 96 16.88 -25.21 13.50
C ASP A 96 15.85 -24.75 12.45
N LYS A 97 14.94 -23.84 12.83
CA LYS A 97 13.91 -23.28 11.93
C LYS A 97 14.08 -21.79 11.67
N ALA A 98 15.32 -21.29 11.69
CA ALA A 98 15.63 -19.87 11.50
C ALA A 98 14.94 -19.23 10.27
N ILE A 99 14.87 -19.95 9.14
CA ILE A 99 14.20 -19.45 7.92
C ILE A 99 12.69 -19.22 8.15
N LEU A 100 12.02 -20.15 8.82
CA LEU A 100 10.60 -20.06 9.16
C LEU A 100 10.35 -18.90 10.13
N VAL A 101 11.23 -18.74 11.13
CA VAL A 101 11.14 -17.69 12.14
C VAL A 101 11.33 -16.30 11.54
N VAL A 102 12.33 -16.13 10.66
CA VAL A 102 12.56 -14.85 9.96
C VAL A 102 11.37 -14.49 9.07
N GLY A 103 10.79 -15.46 8.36
CA GLY A 103 9.56 -15.26 7.60
C GLY A 103 8.40 -14.80 8.49
N LEU A 104 8.21 -15.45 9.63
CA LEU A 104 7.14 -15.13 10.58
C LEU A 104 7.33 -13.75 11.22
N ILE A 105 8.56 -13.41 11.60
CA ILE A 105 8.93 -12.07 12.11
C ILE A 105 8.67 -11.02 11.04
N SER A 106 9.11 -11.25 9.79
CA SER A 106 8.90 -10.29 8.70
C SER A 106 7.41 -10.04 8.43
N ALA A 107 6.57 -11.07 8.51
CA ALA A 107 5.12 -10.94 8.41
C ALA A 107 4.52 -10.16 9.58
N LEU A 108 4.92 -10.48 10.81
CA LEU A 108 4.43 -9.79 12.03
C LEU A 108 4.83 -8.31 12.04
N LEU A 109 6.08 -7.99 11.68
CA LEU A 109 6.59 -6.63 11.64
C LEU A 109 5.95 -5.82 10.51
N THR A 110 5.73 -6.44 9.34
CA THR A 110 5.01 -5.80 8.23
C THR A 110 3.56 -5.48 8.60
N LEU A 111 2.89 -6.34 9.35
CA LEU A 111 1.54 -6.07 9.89
C LEU A 111 1.55 -4.93 10.93
N GLY A 112 2.62 -4.81 11.71
CA GLY A 112 2.83 -3.70 12.65
C GLY A 112 3.20 -2.36 12.00
N GLY A 113 3.25 -2.30 10.66
CA GLY A 113 3.65 -1.11 9.91
C GLY A 113 5.15 -0.80 9.98
N VAL A 114 5.95 -1.71 10.56
CA VAL A 114 7.41 -1.61 10.59
C VAL A 114 7.90 -2.16 9.27
N ASN A 115 8.51 -1.32 8.43
CA ASN A 115 9.12 -1.80 7.20
C ASN A 115 10.42 -2.55 7.56
N PRO A 116 10.49 -3.88 7.42
CA PRO A 116 11.69 -4.63 7.78
C PRO A 116 12.87 -4.38 6.80
N TYR A 117 12.68 -3.52 5.79
CA TYR A 117 13.65 -3.26 4.71
C TYR A 117 14.35 -1.90 4.80
N VAL A 118 14.28 -1.21 5.95
CA VAL A 118 15.10 -0.01 6.20
C VAL A 118 16.00 -0.28 7.40
N GLN A 119 17.12 -0.93 7.11
CA GLN A 119 18.36 -0.79 7.86
C GLN A 119 19.37 -0.10 6.96
#